data_AF-A0A7C5UU14-F1
#
_entry.id   AF-A0A7C5UU14-F1
#
_cell.length_a   1.000
_cell.length_b   1.000
_cell.length_c   1.000
_cell.angle_alpha   90.00
_cell.angle_beta   90.00
_cell.angle_gamma   90.00
#
_symmetry.space_group_name_H-M   'P 1'
#
loop_
_entity.id
_entity.type
_entity.pdbx_description
1 polymer ?
#
loop_
_entity_poly.entity_id
_entity_poly.type
_entity_poly.pdbx_seq_one_letter_code
_entity_poly.pdbx_strand_id
1 'polypeptide(L)'
;MTPADLDEVMAIERASFPLPWSKRAFLSELSLPYSVFRVARLRREEWGRVAGEVTAPRRWWSGRRSRPERPPVLGYTGFQVILDEGHIMTVAVHPEHRRRGLGTLLLLDLFEQARLRGVRRLTLEVRVSNLAAQRLYQAFGFHLEGRRLRYYGDGEDALIMWSETLDSLESQARLEALRGQLLARLEAQGVPDSGAGDFVR
;
A
#
# COMPACT_ATOMS: atom_id res chain seq x y z
N MET A 1 9.67 -5.00 -0.52
CA MET A 1 9.73 -5.28 0.95
C MET A 1 10.78 -6.35 1.25
N THR A 2 11.46 -6.27 2.40
CA THR A 2 12.46 -7.24 2.88
C THR A 2 12.26 -7.55 4.37
N PRO A 3 12.85 -8.62 4.94
CA PRO A 3 12.76 -8.91 6.37
C PRO A 3 13.21 -7.75 7.28
N ALA A 4 14.16 -6.93 6.83
CA ALA A 4 14.64 -5.75 7.56
C ALA A 4 13.58 -4.65 7.70
N ASP A 5 12.57 -4.65 6.83
CA ASP A 5 11.49 -3.66 6.85
C ASP A 5 10.36 -4.04 7.83
N LEU A 6 10.36 -5.27 8.35
CA LEU A 6 9.20 -5.84 9.04
C LEU A 6 8.90 -5.20 10.39
N ASP A 7 9.88 -4.70 11.14
CA ASP A 7 9.58 -4.09 12.44
C ASP A 7 8.73 -2.81 12.27
N GLU A 8 9.04 -2.02 11.25
CA GLU A 8 8.30 -0.82 10.87
C GLU A 8 6.95 -1.16 10.21
N VAL A 9 6.92 -2.16 9.31
CA VAL A 9 5.66 -2.66 8.70
C VAL A 9 4.71 -3.14 9.78
N MET A 10 5.20 -3.88 10.77
CA MET A 10 4.40 -4.37 11.89
C MET A 10 3.87 -3.23 12.78
N ALA A 11 4.55 -2.09 12.85
CA ALA A 11 4.02 -0.91 13.52
C ALA A 11 2.83 -0.32 12.76
N ILE A 12 2.93 -0.21 11.42
CA ILE A 12 1.83 0.25 10.55
C ILE A 12 0.66 -0.72 10.62
N GLU A 13 0.93 -2.03 10.55
CA GLU A 13 -0.05 -3.13 10.60
C GLU A 13 -0.89 -3.04 11.89
N ARG A 14 -0.25 -3.00 13.06
CA ARG A 14 -0.94 -2.85 14.36
C ARG A 14 -1.72 -1.54 14.49
N ALA A 15 -1.25 -0.46 13.86
CA ALA A 15 -1.94 0.83 13.88
C ALA A 15 -3.09 0.92 12.86
N SER A 16 -3.13 0.03 11.88
CA SER A 16 -4.07 0.09 10.76
C SER A 16 -5.18 -0.94 10.84
N PHE A 17 -4.94 -2.09 11.46
CA PHE A 17 -5.87 -3.20 11.47
C PHE A 17 -6.18 -3.69 12.89
N PRO A 18 -7.45 -4.01 13.19
CA PRO A 18 -7.85 -4.54 14.50
C PRO A 18 -7.33 -5.97 14.72
N LEU A 19 -7.16 -6.74 13.64
CA LEU A 19 -6.60 -8.09 13.64
C LEU A 19 -5.35 -8.10 12.75
N PRO A 20 -4.22 -7.60 13.25
CA PRO A 20 -3.00 -7.45 12.47
C PRO A 20 -2.39 -8.81 12.11
N TRP A 21 -1.77 -8.87 10.93
CA TRP A 21 -0.90 -9.98 10.56
C TRP A 21 0.24 -10.16 11.56
N SER A 22 0.67 -11.41 11.78
CA SER A 22 1.86 -11.67 12.59
C SER A 22 3.14 -11.47 11.77
N LYS A 23 4.26 -11.12 12.42
CA LYS A 23 5.58 -11.04 11.75
C LYS A 23 5.96 -12.36 11.07
N ARG A 24 5.57 -13.49 11.67
CA ARG A 24 5.79 -14.83 11.10
C ARG A 24 4.97 -15.05 9.82
N ALA A 25 3.73 -14.56 9.77
CA ALA A 25 2.90 -14.64 8.57
C ALA A 25 3.55 -13.86 7.41
N PHE A 26 4.02 -12.63 7.67
CA PHE A 26 4.79 -11.87 6.67
C PHE A 26 6.07 -12.60 6.23
N LEU A 27 6.86 -13.16 7.15
CA LEU A 27 8.07 -13.91 6.79
C LEU A 27 7.76 -15.14 5.93
N SER A 28 6.67 -15.84 6.25
CA SER A 28 6.19 -16.98 5.45
C SER A 28 5.84 -16.52 4.03
N GLU A 29 5.06 -15.44 3.91
CA GLU A 29 4.67 -14.91 2.61
C GLU A 29 5.85 -14.39 1.78
N LEU A 30 6.80 -13.69 2.40
CA LEU A 30 8.01 -13.19 1.73
C LEU A 30 8.90 -14.31 1.16
N SER A 31 8.71 -15.57 1.60
CA SER A 31 9.43 -16.73 1.06
C SER A 31 8.77 -17.34 -0.17
N LEU A 32 7.53 -16.95 -0.51
CA LEU A 32 6.78 -17.50 -1.62
C LEU A 32 7.10 -16.75 -2.93
N PRO A 33 7.46 -17.44 -4.01
CA PRO A 33 7.89 -16.80 -5.26
C PRO A 33 6.75 -16.07 -6.00
N TYR A 34 5.50 -16.40 -5.68
CA TYR A 34 4.30 -15.80 -6.25
C TYR A 34 3.72 -14.67 -5.39
N SER A 35 4.32 -14.37 -4.23
CA SER A 35 3.92 -13.28 -3.35
C SER A 35 4.80 -12.05 -3.59
N VAL A 36 4.16 -10.89 -3.72
CA VAL A 36 4.84 -9.62 -4.00
C VAL A 36 4.47 -8.62 -2.92
N PHE A 37 5.48 -8.20 -2.15
CA PHE A 37 5.32 -7.20 -1.11
C PHE A 37 6.18 -5.97 -1.39
N ARG A 38 5.59 -4.79 -1.28
CA ARG A 38 6.21 -3.50 -1.61
C ARG A 38 6.05 -2.54 -0.44
N VAL A 39 7.02 -1.65 -0.27
CA VAL A 39 7.02 -0.65 0.81
C VAL A 39 7.29 0.75 0.26
N ALA A 40 6.55 1.74 0.75
CA ALA A 40 6.78 3.15 0.45
C ALA A 40 7.72 3.80 1.48
N ARG A 41 8.71 4.58 1.03
CA ARG A 41 9.63 5.40 1.86
C ARG A 41 9.86 6.75 1.22
N LEU A 42 10.26 7.74 2.03
CA LEU A 42 10.86 8.96 1.51
C LEU A 42 12.24 8.68 0.92
N ARG A 43 12.68 9.51 -0.04
CA ARG A 43 14.07 9.47 -0.53
C ARG A 43 15.04 9.88 0.58
N ARG A 44 16.26 9.34 0.54
CA ARG A 44 17.29 9.61 1.58
C ARG A 44 17.69 11.08 1.64
N GLU A 45 17.76 11.74 0.49
CA GLU A 45 18.10 13.17 0.35
C GLU A 45 16.99 14.07 0.92
N GLU A 46 15.73 13.74 0.62
CA GLU A 46 14.56 14.44 1.16
C GLU A 46 14.46 14.22 2.68
N TRP A 47 14.65 12.99 3.15
CA TRP A 47 14.76 12.68 4.59
C TRP A 47 15.87 13.47 5.27
N GLY A 48 16.99 13.70 4.60
CA GLY A 48 18.08 14.57 5.06
C GLY A 48 17.60 15.96 5.46
N ARG A 49 16.70 16.54 4.66
CA ARG A 49 16.12 17.89 4.84
C ARG A 49 15.03 17.92 5.91
N VAL A 50 14.11 16.96 5.92
CA VAL A 50 12.97 16.97 6.86
C VAL A 50 13.30 16.37 8.24
N ALA A 51 14.33 15.53 8.39
CA ALA A 51 14.64 14.88 9.67
C ALA A 51 15.13 15.83 10.78
N GLY A 52 15.40 17.11 10.47
CA GLY A 52 15.61 18.17 11.48
C GLY A 52 14.32 18.77 12.03
N GLU A 53 13.22 18.71 11.25
CA GLU A 53 11.92 19.32 11.57
C GLU A 53 10.87 18.28 11.98
N VAL A 54 10.98 17.06 11.45
CA VAL A 54 10.17 15.92 11.86
C VAL A 54 10.73 15.42 13.19
N THR A 55 10.23 16.00 14.30
CA THR A 55 10.11 15.25 15.55
C THR A 55 9.25 14.03 15.23
N ALA A 56 9.89 12.93 14.86
CA ALA A 56 9.22 11.67 14.82
C ALA A 56 8.50 11.49 16.16
N PRO A 57 7.19 11.21 16.19
CA PRO A 57 6.42 11.22 17.41
C PRO A 57 7.16 10.49 18.52
N ARG A 58 7.33 11.13 19.69
CA ARG A 58 8.13 10.61 20.83
C ARG A 58 7.76 9.17 21.23
N ARG A 59 6.60 8.68 20.81
CA ARG A 59 6.07 7.33 21.02
C ARG A 59 6.60 6.26 20.04
N TRP A 60 7.25 6.62 18.94
CA TRP A 60 7.70 5.67 17.91
C TRP A 60 9.04 4.99 18.25
N TRP A 61 9.82 5.62 19.12
CA TRP A 61 11.13 5.15 19.57
C TRP A 61 11.23 5.44 21.05
N SER A 62 10.45 4.73 21.86
CA SER A 62 10.69 4.71 23.30
C SER A 62 12.02 4.00 23.57
N GLY A 63 13.13 4.72 23.45
CA GLY A 63 14.45 4.27 23.90
C GLY A 63 15.63 4.48 22.96
N ARG A 64 15.45 4.83 21.68
CA ARG A 64 16.58 5.09 20.76
C ARG A 64 16.87 6.57 20.64
N ARG A 65 18.00 7.01 21.22
CA ARG A 65 18.56 8.37 21.07
C ARG A 65 19.22 8.62 19.70
N SER A 66 19.28 7.62 18.83
CA SER A 66 19.94 7.70 17.52
C SER A 66 18.94 7.86 16.37
N ARG A 67 19.25 8.80 15.46
CA ARG A 67 18.55 9.03 14.19
C ARG A 67 18.52 7.72 13.39
N PRO A 68 17.38 7.30 12.81
CA PRO A 68 17.33 6.10 12.00
C PRO A 68 18.23 6.25 10.76
N GLU A 69 19.02 5.22 10.48
CA GLU A 69 20.02 5.21 9.38
C GLU A 69 19.39 5.30 7.97
N ARG A 70 18.08 5.01 7.89
CA ARG A 70 17.28 4.95 6.67
C ARG A 70 15.94 5.68 6.87
N PRO A 71 15.33 6.21 5.78
CA PRO A 71 14.01 6.82 5.85
C PRO A 71 12.94 5.80 6.29
N PRO A 72 11.96 6.22 7.11
CA PRO A 72 10.95 5.33 7.66
C PRO A 72 9.98 4.80 6.59
N VAL A 73 9.37 3.65 6.88
CA VAL A 73 8.25 3.12 6.09
C VAL A 73 7.02 3.96 6.31
N LEU A 74 6.40 4.42 5.22
CA LEU A 74 5.16 5.19 5.28
C LEU A 74 3.92 4.34 4.98
N GLY A 75 4.10 3.24 4.26
CA GLY A 75 3.05 2.28 3.92
C GLY A 75 3.60 1.08 3.18
N TYR A 76 2.74 0.10 2.92
CA TYR A 76 3.09 -1.13 2.24
C TYR A 76 1.89 -1.75 1.52
N THR A 77 2.20 -2.66 0.60
CA THR A 77 1.23 -3.53 -0.07
C THR A 77 1.74 -4.96 -0.12
N GLY A 78 0.81 -5.91 -0.28
CA GLY A 78 1.07 -7.32 -0.51
C GLY A 78 0.00 -7.94 -1.38
N PHE A 79 0.40 -8.65 -2.44
CA PHE A 79 -0.50 -9.46 -3.25
C PHE A 79 0.13 -10.78 -3.66
N GLN A 80 -0.70 -11.77 -3.95
CA GLN A 80 -0.32 -13.07 -4.50
C GLN A 80 -0.76 -13.19 -5.95
N VAL A 81 0.03 -13.88 -6.77
CA VAL A 81 -0.36 -14.29 -8.13
C VAL A 81 -0.89 -15.72 -8.09
N ILE A 82 -2.10 -15.92 -8.59
CA ILE A 82 -2.79 -17.20 -8.72
C ILE A 82 -3.20 -17.35 -10.18
N LEU A 83 -2.48 -18.17 -10.95
CA LEU A 83 -2.65 -18.25 -12.40
C LEU A 83 -2.54 -16.86 -13.05
N ASP A 84 -3.60 -16.39 -13.70
CA ASP A 84 -3.71 -15.07 -14.33
C ASP A 84 -4.45 -14.04 -13.46
N GLU A 85 -4.66 -14.33 -12.18
CA GLU A 85 -5.32 -13.45 -11.22
C GLU A 85 -4.37 -13.02 -10.11
N GLY A 86 -4.60 -11.83 -9.56
CA GLY A 86 -3.84 -11.33 -8.42
C GLY A 86 -4.77 -11.07 -7.23
N HIS A 87 -4.46 -11.65 -6.06
CA HIS A 87 -5.21 -11.40 -4.83
C HIS A 87 -4.46 -10.41 -3.95
N ILE A 88 -5.05 -9.22 -3.76
CA ILE A 88 -4.51 -8.21 -2.85
C ILE A 88 -4.85 -8.61 -1.42
N MET A 89 -3.81 -8.91 -0.65
CA MET A 89 -3.94 -9.41 0.72
C MET A 89 -3.90 -8.28 1.75
N THR A 90 -3.09 -7.25 1.48
CA THR A 90 -2.91 -6.14 2.42
C THR A 90 -2.47 -4.87 1.71
N VAL A 91 -3.03 -3.73 2.14
CA VAL A 91 -2.64 -2.38 1.74
C VAL A 91 -2.80 -1.49 2.95
N ALA A 92 -1.72 -0.86 3.39
CA ALA A 92 -1.80 0.07 4.51
C ALA A 92 -0.85 1.24 4.39
N VAL A 93 -1.31 2.38 4.88
CA VAL A 93 -0.53 3.60 5.07
C VAL A 93 -0.63 3.95 6.54
N HIS A 94 0.50 4.32 7.13
CA HIS A 94 0.57 4.76 8.52
C HIS A 94 -0.45 5.87 8.77
N PRO A 95 -1.27 5.81 9.84
CA PRO A 95 -2.37 6.75 10.09
C PRO A 95 -2.02 8.24 9.90
N GLU A 96 -0.87 8.67 10.42
CA GLU A 96 -0.39 10.07 10.36
C GLU A 96 0.00 10.55 8.94
N HIS A 97 0.20 9.61 8.02
CA HIS A 97 0.59 9.88 6.64
C HIS A 97 -0.54 9.59 5.62
N ARG A 98 -1.74 9.24 6.11
CA ARG A 98 -2.92 9.04 5.25
C ARG A 98 -3.36 10.35 4.61
N ARG A 99 -4.17 10.24 3.55
CA ARG A 99 -4.74 11.37 2.78
C ARG A 99 -3.71 12.28 2.10
N ARG A 100 -2.47 11.81 1.96
CA ARG A 100 -1.38 12.51 1.23
C ARG A 100 -1.10 11.94 -0.16
N GLY A 101 -1.86 10.94 -0.61
CA GLY A 101 -1.67 10.28 -1.90
C GLY A 101 -0.88 8.96 -1.85
N LEU A 102 -0.35 8.58 -0.67
CA LEU A 102 0.45 7.35 -0.51
C LEU A 102 -0.32 6.05 -0.83
N GLY A 103 -1.62 5.99 -0.55
CA GLY A 103 -2.44 4.83 -0.92
C GLY A 103 -2.54 4.67 -2.44
N THR A 104 -2.71 5.79 -3.16
CA THR A 104 -2.71 5.83 -4.63
C THR A 104 -1.34 5.45 -5.18
N LEU A 105 -0.25 5.98 -4.60
CA LEU A 105 1.12 5.63 -5.00
C LEU A 105 1.38 4.12 -4.88
N LEU A 106 1.02 3.54 -3.74
CA LEU A 106 1.18 2.12 -3.45
C LEU A 106 0.35 1.23 -4.39
N LEU A 107 -0.88 1.63 -4.71
CA LEU A 107 -1.73 0.89 -5.65
C LEU A 107 -1.25 1.02 -7.10
N LEU A 108 -0.75 2.19 -7.53
CA LEU A 108 -0.14 2.34 -8.86
C LEU A 108 1.04 1.37 -9.05
N ASP A 109 1.93 1.29 -8.06
CA ASP A 109 3.03 0.32 -8.08
C ASP A 109 2.51 -1.13 -8.07
N LEU A 110 1.50 -1.45 -7.24
CA LEU A 110 0.92 -2.79 -7.21
C LEU A 110 0.33 -3.21 -8.56
N PHE A 111 -0.42 -2.34 -9.23
CA PHE A 111 -0.98 -2.62 -10.56
C PHE A 111 0.12 -2.86 -11.60
N GLU A 112 1.17 -2.05 -11.57
CA GLU A 112 2.32 -2.21 -12.43
C GLU A 112 3.03 -3.56 -12.18
N GLN A 113 3.27 -3.91 -10.92
CA GLN A 113 3.86 -5.19 -10.53
C GLN A 113 3.00 -6.40 -10.91
N ALA A 114 1.67 -6.28 -10.81
CA ALA A 114 0.74 -7.33 -11.22
C ALA A 114 0.78 -7.54 -12.73
N ARG A 115 0.71 -6.46 -13.52
CA ARG A 115 0.76 -6.49 -14.98
C ARG A 115 2.07 -7.10 -15.50
N LEU A 116 3.21 -6.71 -14.92
CA LEU A 116 4.53 -7.29 -15.26
C LEU A 116 4.61 -8.80 -15.00
N ARG A 117 3.70 -9.37 -14.20
CA ARG A 117 3.62 -10.79 -13.89
C ARG A 117 2.51 -11.52 -14.65
N GLY A 118 1.89 -10.87 -15.63
CA GLY A 118 0.83 -11.47 -16.44
C GLY A 118 -0.53 -11.57 -15.74
N VAL A 119 -0.73 -10.87 -14.62
CA VAL A 119 -2.04 -10.80 -13.98
C VAL A 119 -3.00 -10.00 -14.87
N ARG A 120 -4.15 -10.59 -15.17
CA ARG A 120 -5.21 -9.98 -15.97
C ARG A 120 -6.20 -9.19 -15.13
N ARG A 121 -6.50 -9.62 -13.90
CA ARG A 121 -7.41 -8.94 -12.97
C ARG A 121 -6.94 -9.08 -11.53
N LEU A 122 -7.24 -8.06 -10.74
CA LEU A 122 -6.99 -8.05 -9.30
C LEU A 122 -8.30 -8.25 -8.53
N THR A 123 -8.22 -8.97 -7.42
CA THR A 123 -9.34 -9.14 -6.48
C THR A 123 -8.91 -8.83 -5.05
N LEU A 124 -9.87 -8.45 -4.21
CA LEU A 124 -9.65 -8.16 -2.79
C LEU A 124 -10.93 -8.30 -1.98
N GLU A 125 -10.76 -8.44 -0.67
CA GLU A 125 -11.81 -8.28 0.32
C GLU A 125 -11.62 -6.98 1.12
N VAL A 126 -12.70 -6.21 1.27
CA VAL A 126 -12.71 -4.98 2.06
C VAL A 126 -13.91 -4.95 3.02
N ARG A 127 -13.69 -4.50 4.25
CA ARG A 127 -14.75 -4.25 5.25
C ARG A 127 -15.85 -3.36 4.68
N VAL A 128 -17.11 -3.73 4.94
CA VAL A 128 -18.28 -2.93 4.55
C VAL A 128 -18.23 -1.52 5.13
N SER A 129 -17.71 -1.36 6.35
CA SER A 129 -17.53 -0.06 7.01
C SER A 129 -16.39 0.79 6.44
N ASN A 130 -15.44 0.21 5.69
CA ASN A 130 -14.25 0.91 5.23
C ASN A 130 -14.48 1.67 3.91
N LEU A 131 -15.36 2.68 3.99
CA LEU A 131 -15.75 3.51 2.84
C LEU A 131 -14.57 4.24 2.19
N ALA A 132 -13.53 4.58 2.97
CA ALA A 132 -12.34 5.24 2.44
C ALA A 132 -11.54 4.31 1.52
N ALA A 133 -11.33 3.05 1.91
CA ALA A 133 -10.67 2.06 1.07
C ALA A 133 -11.52 1.68 -0.13
N GLN A 134 -12.84 1.51 0.04
CA GLN A 134 -13.75 1.22 -1.07
C GLN A 134 -13.68 2.30 -2.15
N ARG A 135 -13.72 3.59 -1.78
CA ARG A 135 -13.57 4.70 -2.75
C ARG A 135 -12.21 4.71 -3.43
N LEU A 136 -11.15 4.39 -2.70
CA LEU A 136 -9.82 4.26 -3.27
C LEU A 136 -9.80 3.14 -4.32
N TYR A 137 -10.32 1.94 -4.00
CA TYR A 137 -10.36 0.84 -4.95
C TYR A 137 -11.25 1.16 -6.16
N GLN A 138 -12.42 1.78 -5.96
CA GLN A 138 -13.29 2.23 -7.06
C GLN A 138 -12.57 3.17 -8.04
N ALA A 139 -11.73 4.08 -7.54
CA ALA A 139 -10.93 4.96 -8.39
C ALA A 139 -9.98 4.19 -9.32
N PHE A 140 -9.50 3.02 -8.89
CA PHE A 140 -8.66 2.09 -9.65
C PHE A 140 -9.47 1.12 -10.54
N GLY A 141 -10.78 1.32 -10.70
CA GLY A 141 -11.62 0.48 -11.55
C GLY A 141 -12.09 -0.80 -10.87
N PHE A 142 -12.02 -0.89 -9.54
CA PHE A 142 -12.66 -1.99 -8.82
C PHE A 142 -14.17 -1.81 -8.72
N HIS A 143 -14.91 -2.89 -8.94
CA HIS A 143 -16.36 -2.97 -8.76
C HIS A 143 -16.71 -4.10 -7.78
N LEU A 144 -17.89 -3.99 -7.17
CA LEU A 144 -18.42 -4.99 -6.26
C LEU A 144 -18.89 -6.22 -7.03
N GLU A 145 -18.37 -7.40 -6.67
CA GLU A 145 -18.77 -8.68 -7.28
C GLU A 145 -19.55 -9.56 -6.30
N GLY A 146 -19.30 -9.40 -4.99
CA GLY A 146 -19.97 -10.23 -4.00
C GLY A 146 -19.74 -9.79 -2.57
N ARG A 147 -20.30 -10.54 -1.64
CA ARG A 147 -20.20 -10.27 -0.20
C ARG A 147 -19.96 -11.57 0.55
N ARG A 148 -18.97 -11.58 1.44
CA ARG A 148 -18.71 -12.66 2.39
C ARG A 148 -19.28 -12.28 3.74
N LEU A 149 -20.27 -13.03 4.19
CA LEU A 149 -20.90 -12.82 5.49
C LEU A 149 -19.94 -13.24 6.61
N ARG A 150 -19.80 -12.40 7.65
CA ARG A 150 -18.97 -12.63 8.84
C ARG A 150 -17.55 -13.06 8.49
N TYR A 151 -16.96 -12.39 7.51
CA TYR A 151 -15.62 -12.73 6.99
C TYR A 151 -14.51 -12.38 7.98
N TYR A 152 -14.62 -11.21 8.63
CA TYR A 152 -13.64 -10.78 9.61
C TYR A 152 -13.95 -11.40 10.98
N GLY A 153 -12.90 -11.58 11.81
CA GLY A 153 -13.02 -12.27 13.10
C GLY A 153 -13.90 -11.57 14.15
N ASP A 154 -14.25 -10.30 13.93
CA ASP A 154 -15.22 -9.53 14.72
C ASP A 154 -16.67 -9.69 14.21
N GLY A 155 -16.89 -10.53 13.20
CA GLY A 155 -18.20 -10.78 12.60
C GLY A 155 -18.58 -9.78 11.49
N GLU A 156 -17.72 -8.82 11.14
CA GLU A 156 -18.01 -7.91 10.04
C GLU A 156 -17.93 -8.63 8.69
N ASP A 157 -18.83 -8.25 7.79
CA ASP A 157 -18.84 -8.73 6.41
C ASP A 157 -17.72 -8.08 5.58
N ALA A 158 -17.31 -8.78 4.53
CA ALA A 158 -16.44 -8.25 3.50
C ALA A 158 -17.17 -8.11 2.17
N LEU A 159 -16.88 -7.03 1.46
CA LEU A 159 -17.18 -6.89 0.04
C LEU A 159 -16.03 -7.51 -0.75
N ILE A 160 -16.35 -8.38 -1.71
CA ILE A 160 -15.41 -8.87 -2.71
C ILE A 160 -15.43 -7.89 -3.87
N MET A 161 -14.29 -7.31 -4.17
CA MET A 161 -14.15 -6.37 -5.28
C MET A 161 -13.18 -6.91 -6.32
N TRP A 162 -13.50 -6.69 -7.60
CA TRP A 162 -12.68 -7.07 -8.74
C TRP A 162 -12.33 -5.86 -9.59
N SER A 163 -11.11 -5.80 -10.08
CA SER A 163 -10.70 -4.79 -11.05
C SER A 163 -11.24 -5.12 -12.45
N GLU A 164 -11.29 -4.10 -13.30
CA GLU A 164 -11.28 -4.26 -14.76
C GLU A 164 -10.04 -5.07 -15.21
N THR A 165 -10.02 -5.49 -16.48
CA THR A 165 -8.84 -6.15 -17.06
C THR A 165 -7.66 -5.17 -17.12
N LEU A 166 -6.52 -5.52 -16.53
CA LEU A 166 -5.38 -4.61 -16.34
C LEU A 166 -4.78 -4.09 -17.65
N ASP A 167 -4.77 -4.91 -18.70
CA ASP A 167 -4.22 -4.54 -20.01
C ASP A 167 -5.25 -3.87 -20.94
N SER A 168 -6.47 -3.58 -20.48
CA SER A 168 -7.43 -2.83 -21.30
C SER A 168 -6.98 -1.38 -21.48
N LEU A 169 -7.31 -0.78 -22.63
CA LEU A 169 -7.03 0.64 -22.89
C LEU A 169 -7.66 1.56 -21.84
N GLU A 170 -8.86 1.20 -21.37
CA GLU A 170 -9.59 1.94 -20.34
C GLU A 170 -8.85 1.90 -18.99
N SER A 171 -8.35 0.71 -18.61
CA SER A 171 -7.56 0.55 -17.38
C SER A 171 -6.26 1.34 -17.46
N GLN A 172 -5.54 1.26 -18.59
CA GLN A 172 -4.30 2.00 -18.80
C GLN A 172 -4.51 3.51 -18.73
N ALA A 173 -5.52 4.05 -19.43
CA ALA A 173 -5.86 5.46 -19.39
C ALA A 173 -6.25 5.93 -17.98
N ARG A 174 -7.00 5.10 -17.24
CA ARG A 174 -7.36 5.36 -15.85
C ARG A 174 -6.13 5.45 -14.94
N LEU A 175 -5.20 4.49 -15.03
CA LEU A 175 -3.97 4.50 -14.24
C LEU A 175 -3.07 5.69 -14.57
N GLU A 176 -2.99 6.08 -15.84
CA GLU A 176 -2.24 7.26 -16.26
C GLU A 176 -2.86 8.56 -15.69
N ALA A 177 -4.19 8.70 -15.76
CA ALA A 177 -4.88 9.84 -15.15
C ALA A 177 -4.67 9.92 -13.63
N LEU A 178 -4.76 8.79 -12.92
CA LEU A 178 -4.47 8.72 -11.49
C LEU A 178 -3.02 9.10 -11.17
N ARG A 179 -2.06 8.68 -12.01
CA ARG A 179 -0.65 9.04 -11.87
C ARG A 179 -0.45 10.55 -12.04
N GLY A 180 -1.06 11.16 -13.07
CA GLY A 180 -1.01 12.61 -13.27
C GLY A 180 -1.61 13.40 -12.09
N GLN A 181 -2.78 12.97 -11.59
CA GLN A 181 -3.41 13.57 -10.41
C GLN A 181 -2.54 13.44 -9.14
N LEU A 182 -1.88 12.29 -8.97
CA LEU A 182 -0.97 12.07 -7.85
C LEU A 182 0.24 13.02 -7.93
N LEU A 183 0.88 13.14 -9.09
CA LEU A 183 2.04 14.02 -9.28
C LEU A 183 1.68 15.47 -9.00
N ALA A 184 0.60 15.99 -9.59
CA ALA A 184 0.12 17.35 -9.33
C ALA A 184 -0.17 17.60 -7.84
N ARG A 185 -0.72 16.58 -7.16
CA ARG A 185 -1.00 16.65 -5.72
C ARG A 185 0.28 16.64 -4.87
N LEU A 186 1.31 15.89 -5.27
CA LEU A 186 2.59 15.84 -4.57
C LEU A 186 3.36 17.14 -4.77
N GLU A 187 3.36 17.70 -5.97
CA GLU A 187 3.95 19.00 -6.29
C GLU A 187 3.31 20.11 -5.45
N ALA A 188 1.97 20.15 -5.37
CA ALA A 188 1.25 21.09 -4.51
C ALA A 188 1.56 20.95 -3.01
N GLN A 189 2.10 19.81 -2.58
CA GLN A 189 2.57 19.56 -1.21
C GLN A 189 4.07 19.86 -1.03
N GLY A 190 4.74 20.40 -2.06
CA GLY A 190 6.16 20.71 -2.04
C GLY A 190 7.08 19.49 -2.18
N VAL A 191 6.54 18.35 -2.64
CA VAL A 191 7.36 17.17 -2.97
C VAL A 191 7.78 17.30 -4.44
N PRO A 192 9.08 17.50 -4.73
CA PRO A 192 9.55 17.76 -6.09
C PRO A 192 9.33 16.55 -7.02
N ASP A 193 9.16 16.84 -8.32
CA ASP A 193 8.88 15.89 -9.41
C ASP A 193 10.00 14.87 -9.70
N SER A 194 11.01 14.77 -8.83
CA SER A 194 12.02 13.72 -8.95
C SER A 194 11.35 12.36 -8.69
N GLY A 195 10.86 11.73 -9.77
CA GLY A 195 10.46 10.34 -9.93
C GLY A 195 9.68 9.71 -8.77
N ALA A 196 8.34 9.74 -8.84
CA ALA A 196 7.47 8.94 -7.97
C ALA A 196 7.83 7.43 -7.93
N GLY A 197 8.53 6.92 -8.96
CA GLY A 197 8.99 5.53 -9.06
C GLY A 197 10.02 5.10 -8.00
N ASP A 198 10.78 6.01 -7.39
CA ASP A 198 11.81 5.64 -6.40
C ASP A 198 11.29 5.57 -4.96
N PHE A 199 10.02 5.92 -4.74
CA PHE A 199 9.42 5.93 -3.41
C PHE A 199 8.95 4.53 -2.97
N VAL A 200 8.78 3.59 -3.90
CA VAL A 200 8.23 2.25 -3.61
C VAL A 200 9.21 1.16 -4.04
N ARG A 201 9.51 0.21 -3.14
CA ARG A 201 10.40 -0.94 -3.42
C ARG A 201 9.98 -2.26 -2.78
#